data_AF-A0A9X6AF47-F1
#
_entry.id   AF-A0A9X6AF47-F1
#
_cell.length_a   1.000
_cell.length_b   1.000
_cell.length_c   1.000
_cell.angle_alpha   90.00
_cell.angle_beta   90.00
_cell.angle_gamma   90.00
#
_symmetry.space_group_name_H-M   'P 1'
#
loop_
_entity.id
_entity.type
_entity.pdbx_description
1 polymer ?
#
loop_
_entity_poly.entity_id
_entity_poly.type
_entity_poly.pdbx_seq_one_letter_code
_entity_poly.pdbx_strand_id
1 'polypeptide(L)' 'MQSTDHANAMAEALNGSFKAELIEHHGPWRDADQVERAVVQWVGWYNTERLHSALDYLPPEEFEAQHYRSQATPNAA' A
#
# COMPACT_ATOMS: atom_id res chain seq x y z
N MET A 1 -21.34 9.05 -10.83
CA MET A 1 -20.03 9.52 -11.32
C MET A 1 -19.24 10.19 -10.18
N GLN A 2 -19.03 9.48 -9.06
CA GLN A 2 -18.32 9.99 -7.86
C GLN A 2 -17.16 9.07 -7.43
N SER A 3 -16.73 8.14 -8.30
CA SER A 3 -15.80 7.06 -7.90
C SER A 3 -14.36 7.22 -8.39
N THR A 4 -14.07 8.20 -9.26
CA THR A 4 -12.74 8.40 -9.85
C THR A 4 -11.83 9.29 -9.00
N ASP A 5 -12.40 10.26 -8.29
CA ASP A 5 -11.65 11.23 -7.47
C ASP A 5 -10.99 10.56 -6.25
N HIS A 6 -11.74 9.71 -5.54
CA HIS A 6 -11.23 8.97 -4.39
C HIS A 6 -10.16 7.95 -4.76
N ALA A 7 -10.35 7.24 -5.88
CA ALA A 7 -9.36 6.31 -6.42
C ALA A 7 -8.10 7.05 -6.89
N ASN A 8 -8.24 8.24 -7.47
CA ASN A 8 -7.12 9.08 -7.89
C ASN A 8 -6.32 9.60 -6.69
N ALA A 9 -6.98 10.15 -5.67
CA ALA A 9 -6.31 10.61 -4.45
C ALA A 9 -5.53 9.49 -3.73
N MET A 10 -6.10 8.27 -3.70
CA MET A 10 -5.43 7.10 -3.15
C MET A 10 -4.21 6.67 -3.98
N ALA A 11 -4.33 6.68 -5.31
CA ALA A 11 -3.23 6.38 -6.22
C ALA A 11 -2.10 7.43 -6.11
N GLU A 12 -2.43 8.71 -5.95
CA GLU A 12 -1.48 9.79 -5.75
C GLU A 12 -0.72 9.65 -4.42
N ALA A 13 -1.42 9.29 -3.34
CA ALA A 13 -0.80 9.03 -2.04
C ALA A 13 0.16 7.82 -2.08
N LEU A 14 -0.23 6.75 -2.79
CA LEU A 14 0.63 5.59 -3.01
C LEU A 14 1.89 5.97 -3.81
N ASN A 15 1.73 6.71 -4.91
CA ASN A 15 2.84 7.15 -5.75
C ASN A 15 3.80 8.10 -5.01
N GLY A 16 3.26 8.96 -4.12
CA GLY A 16 4.06 9.80 -3.25
C GLY A 16 4.92 8.98 -2.27
N SER A 17 4.32 7.97 -1.62
CA SER A 17 5.03 7.04 -0.74
C SER A 17 6.13 6.28 -1.50
N PHE A 18 5.79 5.75 -2.68
CA PHE A 18 6.72 5.01 -3.54
C PHE A 18 7.96 5.83 -3.92
N LYS A 19 7.78 7.09 -4.35
CA LYS A 19 8.90 7.95 -4.74
C LYS A 19 9.80 8.30 -3.56
N ALA A 20 9.22 8.69 -2.43
CA ALA A 20 9.97 9.03 -1.23
C ALA A 20 10.73 7.82 -0.70
N GLU A 21 10.04 6.72 -0.44
CA GLU A 21 10.62 5.57 0.26
C GLU A 21 11.53 4.74 -0.64
N LEU A 22 11.20 4.57 -1.93
CA LEU A 22 12.02 3.75 -2.83
C LEU A 22 13.04 4.62 -3.56
N ILE A 23 12.59 5.59 -4.35
CA ILE A 23 13.48 6.27 -5.30
C ILE A 23 14.46 7.22 -4.60
N GLU A 24 14.01 7.99 -3.62
CA GLU A 24 14.85 8.97 -2.91
C GLU A 24 15.73 8.31 -1.84
N HIS A 25 15.21 7.33 -1.10
CA HIS A 25 15.91 6.70 0.02
C HIS A 25 16.85 5.53 -0.36
N HIS A 26 16.55 4.76 -1.41
CA HIS A 26 17.36 3.58 -1.81
C HIS A 26 18.29 3.82 -3.02
N GLY A 27 18.31 5.04 -3.56
CA GLY A 27 19.24 5.42 -4.61
C GLY A 27 20.70 5.52 -4.13
N PRO A 28 21.68 5.56 -5.06
CA PRO A 28 21.53 5.66 -6.51
C PRO A 28 21.34 4.30 -7.21
N TRP A 29 20.50 4.30 -8.24
CA TRP A 29 20.20 3.14 -9.08
C TRP A 29 21.14 3.05 -10.27
N ARG A 30 21.68 1.86 -10.54
CA ARG A 30 22.59 1.63 -11.68
C ARG A 30 21.87 1.20 -12.95
N ASP A 31 20.86 0.34 -12.83
CA ASP A 31 20.16 -0.28 -13.96
C ASP A 31 18.68 -0.52 -13.62
N ALA A 32 17.83 -0.65 -14.65
CA ALA A 32 16.39 -0.88 -14.50
C ALA A 32 16.08 -2.15 -13.69
N ASP A 33 16.87 -3.20 -13.87
CA ASP A 33 16.73 -4.48 -13.15
C ASP A 33 16.94 -4.33 -11.62
N GLN A 34 17.77 -3.39 -11.18
CA GLN A 34 17.92 -3.06 -9.76
C GLN A 34 16.66 -2.39 -9.20
N VAL A 35 16.06 -1.50 -10.00
CA VAL A 35 14.79 -0.83 -9.66
C VAL A 35 13.67 -1.86 -9.62
N GLU A 36 13.55 -2.74 -10.61
CA GLU A 36 12.50 -3.77 -10.68
C GLU A 36 12.53 -4.69 -9.44
N ARG A 37 13.70 -5.18 -9.03
CA ARG A 37 13.82 -5.97 -7.80
C ARG A 37 13.48 -5.17 -6.56
N ALA A 38 13.84 -3.90 -6.51
CA ALA A 38 13.53 -3.03 -5.37
C ALA A 38 12.03 -2.73 -5.31
N VAL A 39 11.36 -2.57 -6.44
CA VAL A 39 9.90 -2.42 -6.53
C VAL A 39 9.20 -3.65 -5.99
N VAL A 40 9.61 -4.86 -6.40
CA VAL A 40 8.99 -6.11 -5.91
C VAL A 40 9.15 -6.24 -4.39
N GLN A 41 10.33 -5.94 -3.86
CA GLN A 41 10.57 -5.96 -2.41
C GLN A 41 9.76 -4.89 -1.67
N TRP A 42 9.70 -3.67 -2.23
CA TRP A 42 8.93 -2.57 -1.65
C TRP A 42 7.44 -2.87 -1.63
N VAL A 43 6.89 -3.45 -2.72
CA VAL A 43 5.48 -3.88 -2.77
C VAL A 43 5.20 -4.98 -1.76
N GLY A 44 6.10 -5.96 -1.60
CA GLY A 44 5.98 -6.99 -0.57
C GLY A 44 5.89 -6.37 0.82
N TRP A 45 6.92 -5.61 1.21
CA TRP A 45 6.98 -4.91 2.49
C TRP A 45 5.78 -3.97 2.71
N TYR A 46 5.37 -3.22 1.69
CA TYR A 46 4.22 -2.32 1.77
C TYR A 46 2.95 -3.05 2.15
N ASN A 47 2.68 -4.21 1.55
CA ASN A 47 1.44 -4.94 1.79
C ASN A 47 1.47 -5.75 3.10
N THR A 48 2.62 -6.31 3.48
CA THR A 48 2.71 -7.27 4.59
C THR A 48 3.24 -6.67 5.89
N GLU A 49 4.02 -5.58 5.84
CA GLU A 49 4.79 -5.09 7.00
C GLU A 49 4.68 -3.58 7.24
N ARG A 50 4.27 -2.77 6.25
CA ARG A 50 4.19 -1.31 6.41
C ARG A 50 3.05 -0.94 7.36
N LEU A 51 3.41 -0.43 8.52
CA LEU A 51 2.45 0.03 9.52
C LEU A 51 1.91 1.40 9.12
N HIS A 52 0.60 1.48 8.89
CA HIS A 52 -0.08 2.74 8.64
C HIS A 52 -0.72 3.25 9.93
N SER A 53 -0.28 4.41 10.44
CA SER A 53 -0.90 5.02 11.63
C SER A 53 -2.39 5.34 11.43
N ALA A 54 -2.84 5.50 10.18
CA ALA A 54 -4.25 5.66 9.84
C ALA A 54 -5.06 4.35 9.93
N LEU A 55 -4.38 3.20 9.95
CA LEU A 55 -4.97 1.86 10.01
C LEU A 55 -4.67 1.17 11.36
N ASP A 56 -4.52 1.94 12.44
CA ASP A 56 -4.15 1.41 13.78
C ASP A 56 -2.81 0.65 13.81
N TYR A 57 -1.84 1.07 12.98
CA TYR A 57 -0.56 0.36 12.82
C TYR A 57 -0.71 -1.08 12.32
N LEU A 58 -1.72 -1.34 11.49
CA LEU A 58 -1.83 -2.61 10.80
C LEU A 58 -1.30 -2.50 9.37
N PRO A 59 -0.69 -3.57 8.83
CA PRO A 59 -0.38 -3.64 7.42
C PRO A 59 -1.68 -3.70 6.59
N PRO A 60 -1.64 -3.23 5.32
CA PRO A 60 -2.81 -3.22 4.45
C PRO A 60 -3.49 -4.58 4.31
N GLU A 61 -2.72 -5.66 4.22
CA GLU A 61 -3.26 -7.02 4.11
C GLU A 61 -4.10 -7.42 5.33
N GLU A 62 -3.62 -7.11 6.55
CA GLU A 62 -4.35 -7.39 7.79
C GLU A 62 -5.59 -6.48 7.95
N PHE A 63 -5.48 -5.23 7.51
CA PHE A 63 -6.62 -4.31 7.49
C PHE A 63 -7.70 -4.79 6.52
N GLU A 64 -7.34 -5.18 5.29
CA GLU A 64 -8.28 -5.77 4.33
C GLU A 64 -8.90 -7.06 4.87
N ALA A 65 -8.09 -7.95 5.47
CA ALA A 65 -8.60 -9.18 6.08
C ALA A 65 -9.62 -8.92 7.21
N GLN A 66 -9.39 -7.90 8.05
CA GLN A 66 -10.33 -7.49 9.09
C GLN A 66 -11.60 -6.82 8.53
N HIS A 67 -11.45 -6.00 7.48
CA HIS A 67 -12.58 -5.38 6.78
C HIS A 67 -13.45 -6.42 6.09
N TYR A 68 -12.87 -7.40 5.40
CA TYR A 68 -13.60 -8.52 4.80
C TYR A 68 -14.24 -9.41 5.87
N ARG A 69 -13.59 -9.69 7.01
CA ARG A 69 -14.20 -10.42 8.13
C ARG A 69 -15.40 -9.69 8.75
N SER A 70 -15.29 -8.37 8.92
CA SER A 70 -16.38 -7.53 9.46
C SER A 70 -17.55 -7.37 8.49
N GLN A 71 -17.28 -7.39 7.17
CA GLN A 71 -18.32 -7.39 6.13
C GLN A 71 -18.93 -8.78 5.90
N ALA A 72 -18.19 -9.86 6.17
CA ALA A 72 -18.65 -11.24 6.13
C ALA A 72 -19.47 -11.65 7.38
N THR A 73 -19.72 -10.73 8.31
CA THR A 73 -20.88 -10.78 9.22
C THR A 73 -22.05 -9.97 8.67
N PRO A 74 -22.78 -10.45 7.63
CA PRO A 74 -24.12 -9.97 7.38
C PRO A 74 -25.06 -10.63 8.40
N ASN A 75 -25.68 -9.80 9.23
CA ASN A 75 -27.05 -10.00 9.70
C ASN A 75 -27.42 -11.43 10.14
N ALA A 76 -26.96 -11.84 11.33
CA ALA A 76 -27.54 -12.96 12.05
C ALA A 76 -28.04 -12.50 13.43
N ALA A 77 -29.20 -11.83 13.43
CA ALA A 77 -30.25 -11.92 14.47
C ALA A 77 -31.52 -11.20 13.99
#